data_AF-A0A948F248-F1
#
_entry.id   AF-A0A948F248-F1
#
_cell.length_a   1.000
_cell.length_b   1.000
_cell.length_c   1.000
_cell.angle_alpha   90.00
_cell.angle_beta   90.00
_cell.angle_gamma   90.00
#
_symmetry.space_group_name_H-M   'P 1'
#
loop_
_entity.id
_entity.type
_entity.pdbx_description
1 polymer ?
#
loop_
_entity_poly.entity_id
_entity_poly.type
_entity_poly.pdbx_seq_one_letter_code
_entity_poly.pdbx_strand_id
1 'polypeptide(L)'
;MKAPRTDRRLLPILLLASLLLRLGGVGVALLMDVHPVNDEWGYSNRAHGWAAIYGDLLTGHRPDPAHWDRAYEDGFQPPLHPMALGAAYATGLAPGVAGRVLNALLTALATPLVFLLARRVAPRPAAIAAAGLHLLYPTFTFFAHSLWAEPLFVLLLLGAAERAL
;
A
#
# COMPACT_ATOMS: atom_id res chain seq x y z
N MET A 1 -20.38 9.38 15.22
CA MET A 1 -20.36 8.80 16.59
C MET A 1 -18.92 8.68 17.08
N LYS A 2 -18.58 9.13 18.30
CA LYS A 2 -17.23 8.92 18.85
C LYS A 2 -17.07 7.44 19.23
N ALA A 3 -16.07 6.75 18.66
CA ALA A 3 -15.79 5.36 18.99
C ALA A 3 -15.50 5.19 20.50
N PRO A 4 -15.98 4.10 21.14
CA PRO A 4 -15.68 3.77 22.53
C PRO A 4 -14.16 3.80 22.80
N ARG A 5 -13.76 4.16 24.02
CA ARG A 5 -12.33 4.20 24.42
C ARG A 5 -11.60 2.87 24.16
N THR A 6 -12.28 1.74 24.31
CA THR A 6 -11.74 0.40 24.04
C THR A 6 -11.45 0.16 22.56
N ASP A 7 -12.28 0.69 21.67
CA ASP A 7 -12.09 0.54 20.22
C ASP A 7 -10.84 1.31 19.75
N ARG A 8 -10.58 2.49 20.34
CA ARG A 8 -9.37 3.28 20.03
C ARG A 8 -8.07 2.56 20.35
N ARG A 9 -8.03 1.76 21.43
CA ARG A 9 -6.86 0.95 21.80
C ARG A 9 -6.65 -0.23 20.87
N LEU A 10 -7.73 -0.72 20.25
CA LEU A 10 -7.66 -1.87 19.35
C LEU A 10 -7.08 -1.50 17.98
N LEU A 11 -7.32 -0.29 17.47
CA LEU A 11 -6.78 0.17 16.18
C LEU A 11 -5.26 0.03 16.04
N PRO A 12 -4.42 0.53 16.98
CA PRO A 12 -2.97 0.36 16.86
C PRO A 12 -2.55 -1.10 16.99
N ILE A 13 -3.28 -1.92 17.75
CA ILE A 13 -3.01 -3.36 17.87
C ILE A 13 -3.28 -4.07 16.53
N LEU A 14 -4.43 -3.80 15.90
CA LEU A 14 -4.78 -4.36 14.59
C LEU A 14 -3.79 -3.91 13.51
N LEU A 15 -3.41 -2.62 13.52
CA LEU A 15 -2.42 -2.08 12.61
C LEU A 15 -1.07 -2.78 12.79
N LEU A 16 -0.57 -2.88 14.02
CA LEU A 16 0.73 -3.50 14.31
C LEU A 16 0.72 -4.99 13.96
N ALA A 17 -0.31 -5.72 14.36
CA ALA A 17 -0.45 -7.15 14.02
C ALA A 17 -0.49 -7.35 12.50
N SER A 18 -1.23 -6.50 11.79
CA SER A 18 -1.29 -6.55 10.32
C SER A 18 0.06 -6.23 9.70
N LEU A 19 0.72 -5.16 10.16
CA LEU A 19 2.01 -4.75 9.63
C LEU A 19 3.07 -5.84 9.83
N LEU A 20 3.15 -6.45 11.02
CA LEU A 20 4.09 -7.53 11.30
C LEU A 20 3.86 -8.74 10.39
N LEU A 21 2.61 -9.15 10.19
CA LEU A 21 2.28 -10.23 9.27
C LEU A 21 2.69 -9.91 7.83
N ARG A 22 2.43 -8.68 7.37
CA ARG A 22 2.75 -8.24 6.00
C ARG A 22 4.25 -8.12 5.77
N LEU A 23 4.98 -7.56 6.74
CA LEU A 23 6.44 -7.50 6.70
C LEU A 23 7.07 -8.90 6.76
N GLY A 24 6.45 -9.86 7.45
CA GLY A 24 6.85 -11.27 7.39
C GLY A 24 6.77 -11.83 5.96
N GLY A 25 5.66 -11.57 5.26
CA GLY A 25 5.49 -11.94 3.85
C GLY A 25 6.51 -11.25 2.92
N VAL A 26 6.77 -9.96 3.13
CA VAL A 26 7.83 -9.24 2.41
C VAL A 26 9.20 -9.86 2.67
N GLY A 27 9.51 -10.20 3.93
CA GLY A 27 10.77 -10.87 4.29
C GLY A 27 10.96 -12.20 3.56
N VAL A 28 9.92 -13.02 3.47
CA VAL A 28 9.95 -14.27 2.69
C VAL A 28 10.20 -13.99 1.22
N ALA A 29 9.49 -13.03 0.61
CA ALA A 29 9.68 -12.68 -0.79
C ALA A 29 11.10 -12.18 -1.10
N LEU A 30 11.71 -11.43 -0.18
CA LEU A 30 13.11 -10.97 -0.31
C LEU A 30 14.10 -12.14 -0.18
N LEU A 31 13.88 -13.07 0.75
CA LEU A 31 14.72 -14.26 0.91
C LEU A 31 14.68 -15.17 -0.33
N MET A 32 13.55 -15.17 -1.05
CA MET A 32 13.36 -15.93 -2.29
C MET A 32 13.82 -15.17 -3.53
N ASP A 33 14.40 -13.97 -3.38
CA ASP A 33 14.83 -13.11 -4.48
C ASP A 33 13.75 -12.89 -5.54
N VAL A 34 12.51 -12.63 -5.07
CA VAL A 34 11.38 -12.40 -5.98
C VAL A 34 11.56 -11.05 -6.67
N HIS A 35 11.63 -11.09 -7.99
CA HIS A 35 11.71 -9.89 -8.85
C HIS A 35 10.33 -9.53 -9.43
N PRO A 36 10.07 -8.23 -9.69
CA PRO A 36 8.88 -7.81 -10.41
C PRO A 36 8.79 -8.46 -11.79
N VAL A 37 7.65 -9.08 -12.09
CA VAL A 37 7.34 -9.68 -13.41
C VAL A 37 5.97 -9.22 -13.88
N ASN A 38 5.72 -9.32 -15.19
CA ASN A 38 4.44 -8.91 -15.81
C ASN A 38 4.06 -7.48 -15.42
N ASP A 39 2.83 -7.26 -14.94
CA ASP A 39 2.32 -5.95 -14.56
C ASP A 39 3.12 -5.27 -13.44
N GLU A 40 3.76 -6.03 -12.55
CA GLU A 40 4.63 -5.45 -11.51
C GLU A 40 5.82 -4.71 -12.11
N TRP A 41 6.36 -5.22 -13.22
CA TRP A 41 7.45 -4.56 -13.92
C TRP A 41 6.99 -3.21 -14.47
N GLY A 42 5.78 -3.14 -15.06
CA GLY A 42 5.23 -1.89 -15.59
C GLY A 42 5.00 -0.84 -14.48
N TYR A 43 4.44 -1.24 -13.34
CA TYR A 43 4.31 -0.35 -12.18
C TYR A 43 5.68 0.13 -11.67
N SER A 44 6.65 -0.77 -11.56
CA SER A 44 8.01 -0.43 -11.11
C SER A 44 8.72 0.48 -12.10
N ASN A 45 8.55 0.27 -13.41
CA ASN A 45 9.19 1.10 -14.43
C ASN A 45 8.67 2.54 -14.41
N ARG A 46 7.34 2.71 -14.33
CA ARG A 46 6.73 4.03 -14.15
C ARG A 46 7.13 4.69 -12.83
N ALA A 47 7.23 3.91 -11.75
CA ALA A 47 7.70 4.40 -10.46
C ALA A 47 9.15 4.93 -10.52
N HIS A 48 10.03 4.32 -11.31
CA HIS A 48 11.37 4.85 -11.57
C HIS A 48 11.34 6.22 -12.29
N GLY A 49 10.44 6.40 -13.25
CA GLY A 49 10.22 7.71 -13.88
C GLY A 49 9.78 8.75 -12.86
N TRP A 50 8.80 8.44 -12.01
CA TRP A 50 8.35 9.32 -10.94
C TRP A 50 9.45 9.64 -9.91
N ALA A 51 10.23 8.64 -9.50
CA ALA A 51 11.37 8.84 -8.60
C ALA A 51 12.40 9.80 -9.18
N ALA A 52 12.70 9.68 -10.49
CA ALA A 52 13.62 10.59 -11.17
C ALA A 52 13.07 12.02 -11.24
N ILE A 53 11.77 12.18 -11.56
CA ILE A 53 11.08 13.48 -11.50
C ILE A 53 11.19 14.10 -10.11
N TYR A 54 10.95 13.33 -9.05
CA TYR A 54 11.10 13.84 -7.68
C TYR A 54 12.54 14.25 -7.39
N GLY A 55 13.54 13.49 -7.85
CA GLY A 55 14.96 13.83 -7.72
C GLY A 55 15.32 15.16 -8.39
N ASP A 56 14.86 15.38 -9.62
CA ASP A 56 15.08 16.63 -10.35
C ASP A 56 14.47 17.82 -9.59
N LEU A 57 13.20 17.68 -9.17
CA LEU A 57 12.49 18.72 -8.43
C LEU A 57 13.15 19.05 -7.09
N LEU A 58 13.58 18.04 -6.33
CA LEU A 58 14.24 18.22 -5.03
C LEU A 58 15.62 18.87 -5.16
N THR A 59 16.30 18.69 -6.30
CA THR A 59 17.59 19.31 -6.60
C THR A 59 17.48 20.66 -7.32
N GLY A 60 16.25 21.14 -7.56
CA GLY A 60 15.99 22.42 -8.22
C GLY A 60 16.16 22.38 -9.75
N HIS A 61 16.31 21.20 -10.34
CA HIS A 61 16.38 21.02 -11.79
C HIS A 61 14.97 20.88 -12.37
N ARG A 62 14.81 21.33 -13.62
CA ARG A 62 13.62 21.01 -14.40
C ARG A 62 13.66 19.51 -14.73
N PRO A 63 12.57 18.76 -14.55
CA PRO A 63 12.58 17.34 -14.88
C PRO A 63 12.86 17.07 -16.35
N ASP A 64 13.72 16.08 -16.62
CA ASP A 64 14.05 15.65 -17.98
C ASP A 64 12.79 15.08 -18.68
N PRO A 65 12.49 15.46 -19.94
CA PRO A 65 11.41 14.85 -20.72
C PRO A 65 11.42 13.31 -20.70
N ALA A 66 12.59 12.67 -20.72
CA ALA A 66 12.70 11.22 -20.66
C ALA A 66 12.18 10.62 -19.34
N HIS A 67 12.26 11.37 -18.23
CA HIS A 67 11.68 10.94 -16.96
C HIS A 67 10.14 10.96 -17.01
N TRP A 68 9.55 11.94 -17.70
CA TRP A 68 8.11 11.99 -17.95
C TRP A 68 7.65 10.86 -18.85
N ASP A 69 8.35 10.61 -19.96
CA ASP A 69 8.03 9.53 -20.90
C ASP A 69 8.00 8.17 -20.18
N ARG A 70 8.99 7.93 -19.30
CA ARG A 70 9.03 6.73 -18.47
C ARG A 70 7.92 6.69 -17.42
N ALA A 71 7.62 7.81 -16.76
CA ALA A 71 6.59 7.88 -15.71
C ALA A 71 5.18 7.59 -16.23
N TYR A 72 4.95 7.86 -17.52
CA TYR A 72 3.67 7.68 -18.22
C TYR A 72 3.71 6.61 -19.31
N GLU A 73 4.72 5.73 -19.31
CA GLU A 73 4.85 4.66 -20.30
C GLU A 73 3.52 3.91 -20.49
N ASP A 74 3.10 3.75 -21.74
CA ASP A 74 1.83 3.20 -22.25
C ASP A 74 0.55 3.97 -21.90
N GLY A 75 0.58 4.93 -20.97
CA GLY A 75 -0.54 5.81 -20.62
C GLY A 75 -1.83 5.13 -20.12
N PHE A 76 -1.84 3.80 -20.00
CA PHE A 76 -3.05 3.01 -19.74
C PHE A 76 -3.48 3.02 -18.26
N GLN A 77 -2.53 3.17 -17.33
CA GLN A 77 -2.80 3.11 -15.89
C GLN A 77 -2.80 4.50 -15.24
N PRO A 78 -3.73 4.78 -14.30
CA PRO A 78 -3.70 6.02 -13.53
C PRO A 78 -2.38 6.20 -12.75
N PRO A 79 -1.84 7.43 -12.64
CA PRO A 79 -0.48 7.64 -12.17
C PRO A 79 -0.33 7.54 -10.64
N LEU A 80 -1.42 7.58 -9.87
CA LEU A 80 -1.34 7.73 -8.41
C LEU A 80 -0.54 6.62 -7.71
N HIS A 81 -0.71 5.37 -8.15
CA HIS A 81 0.04 4.25 -7.58
C HIS A 81 1.54 4.28 -7.97
N PRO A 82 1.92 4.40 -9.26
CA PRO A 82 3.30 4.67 -9.65
C PRO A 82 3.94 5.88 -8.96
N MET A 83 3.19 6.96 -8.75
CA MET A 83 3.66 8.15 -8.02
C MET A 83 4.02 7.82 -6.57
N ALA A 84 3.18 7.05 -5.87
CA ALA A 84 3.43 6.63 -4.50
C ALA A 84 4.64 5.69 -4.40
N LEU A 85 4.76 4.74 -5.34
CA LEU A 85 5.95 3.88 -5.45
C LEU A 85 7.21 4.69 -5.73
N GLY A 86 7.16 5.67 -6.63
CA GLY A 86 8.28 6.55 -6.93
C GLY A 86 8.76 7.33 -5.70
N ALA A 87 7.84 7.73 -4.82
CA ALA A 87 8.19 8.40 -3.57
C ALA A 87 8.89 7.43 -2.61
N ALA A 88 8.46 6.16 -2.57
CA ALA A 88 9.17 5.14 -1.82
C ALA A 88 10.56 4.85 -2.41
N TYR A 89 10.71 4.84 -3.74
CA TYR A 89 11.99 4.60 -4.40
C TYR A 89 12.98 5.75 -4.17
N ALA A 90 12.48 6.98 -4.00
CA ALA A 90 13.28 8.15 -3.66
C ALA A 90 13.89 8.11 -2.24
N THR A 91 13.52 7.13 -1.40
CA THR A 91 14.11 6.96 -0.05
C THR A 91 15.55 6.43 -0.05
N GLY A 92 16.06 5.96 -1.19
CA GLY A 92 17.40 5.36 -1.34
C GLY A 92 17.46 3.88 -0.96
N LEU A 93 16.35 3.28 -0.51
CA LEU A 93 16.23 1.84 -0.38
C LEU A 93 16.20 1.18 -1.78
N ALA A 94 16.61 -0.09 -1.84
CA ALA A 94 16.49 -0.87 -3.07
C ALA A 94 15.01 -0.86 -3.55
N PRO A 95 14.72 -0.57 -4.83
CA PRO A 95 13.36 -0.38 -5.34
C PRO A 95 12.38 -1.50 -4.97
N GLY A 96 12.81 -2.77 -5.14
CA GLY A 96 12.00 -3.92 -4.77
C GLY A 96 11.67 -3.99 -3.28
N VAL A 97 12.59 -3.56 -2.41
CA VAL A 97 12.34 -3.46 -0.96
C VAL A 97 11.38 -2.31 -0.66
N ALA A 98 11.67 -1.13 -1.20
CA ALA A 98 10.89 0.08 -0.96
C ALA A 98 9.41 -0.08 -1.36
N GLY A 99 9.16 -0.62 -2.57
CA GLY A 99 7.81 -0.84 -3.07
C GLY A 99 7.03 -1.88 -2.26
N ARG A 100 7.68 -2.99 -1.89
CA ARG A 100 7.06 -4.02 -1.04
C ARG A 100 6.76 -3.50 0.36
N VAL A 101 7.63 -2.69 0.94
CA VAL A 101 7.37 -2.04 2.25
C VAL A 101 6.19 -1.07 2.15
N LEU A 102 6.10 -0.27 1.08
CA LEU A 102 4.95 0.59 0.85
C LEU A 102 3.65 -0.22 0.79
N ASN A 103 3.59 -1.28 0.00
CA ASN A 103 2.39 -2.11 -0.12
C ASN A 103 2.07 -2.88 1.17
N ALA A 104 3.07 -3.29 1.95
CA ALA A 104 2.86 -3.82 3.29
C ALA A 104 2.20 -2.78 4.22
N LEU A 105 2.62 -1.51 4.18
CA LEU A 105 2.00 -0.43 4.95
C LEU A 105 0.57 -0.14 4.50
N LEU A 106 0.34 0.00 3.19
CA LEU A 106 -0.99 0.27 2.63
C LEU A 106 -1.98 -0.84 2.99
N THR A 107 -1.58 -2.10 2.82
CA THR A 107 -2.44 -3.22 3.18
C THR A 107 -2.62 -3.38 4.69
N ALA A 108 -1.61 -3.03 5.51
CA ALA A 108 -1.76 -3.04 6.96
C ALA A 108 -2.75 -1.99 7.47
N LEU A 109 -2.79 -0.81 6.84
CA LEU A 109 -3.74 0.26 7.16
C LEU A 109 -5.18 -0.09 6.79
N ALA A 110 -5.40 -0.99 5.83
CA ALA A 110 -6.74 -1.44 5.47
C ALA A 110 -7.42 -2.25 6.60
N THR A 111 -6.68 -3.05 7.36
CA THR A 111 -7.22 -3.87 8.46
C THR A 111 -7.98 -3.07 9.53
N PRO A 112 -7.42 -2.00 10.13
CA PRO A 112 -8.17 -1.16 11.07
C PRO A 112 -9.35 -0.42 10.41
N LEU A 113 -9.28 -0.09 9.12
CA LEU A 113 -10.44 0.49 8.42
C LEU A 113 -11.58 -0.52 8.25
N VAL A 114 -11.27 -1.79 7.95
CA VAL A 114 -12.27 -2.88 7.92
C VAL A 114 -12.95 -3.00 9.28
N PHE A 115 -12.19 -2.95 10.38
CA PHE A 115 -12.77 -2.92 11.72
C PHE A 115 -13.72 -1.72 11.89
N LEU A 116 -13.28 -0.50 11.58
CA LEU A 116 -14.08 0.71 11.75
C LEU A 116 -15.38 0.68 10.92
N LEU A 117 -15.29 0.23 9.67
CA LEU A 117 -16.44 0.04 8.79
C LEU A 117 -17.41 -0.99 9.36
N ALA A 118 -16.92 -2.17 9.73
CA ALA A 118 -17.76 -3.20 10.34
C ALA A 118 -18.39 -2.73 11.65
N ARG A 119 -17.71 -1.90 12.44
CA ARG A 119 -18.25 -1.30 13.67
C ARG A 119 -19.44 -0.37 13.44
N ARG A 120 -19.62 0.17 12.24
CA ARG A 120 -20.76 1.04 11.90
C ARG A 120 -22.05 0.26 11.68
N VAL A 121 -21.96 -1.02 11.29
CA VAL A 121 -23.13 -1.84 10.90
C VAL A 121 -23.31 -3.09 11.73
N ALA A 122 -22.29 -3.52 12.48
CA ALA A 122 -22.33 -4.75 13.26
C ALA A 122 -21.80 -4.53 14.69
N PRO A 123 -22.21 -5.38 15.66
CA PRO A 123 -21.67 -5.36 17.01
C PRO A 123 -20.15 -5.58 17.06
N ARG A 124 -19.53 -5.18 18.18
CA ARG A 124 -18.07 -5.20 18.35
C ARG A 124 -17.44 -6.57 18.08
N PRO A 125 -17.96 -7.71 18.59
CA PRO A 125 -17.36 -9.02 18.32
C PRO A 125 -17.31 -9.35 16.82
N ALA A 126 -18.39 -9.05 16.09
CA ALA A 126 -18.46 -9.28 14.65
C ALA A 126 -17.46 -8.41 13.88
N ALA A 127 -17.27 -7.14 14.28
CA ALA A 127 -16.28 -6.28 13.65
C ALA A 127 -14.82 -6.73 13.92
N ILE A 128 -14.55 -7.26 15.12
CA ILE A 128 -13.25 -7.87 15.43
C ILE A 128 -13.02 -9.10 14.55
N ALA A 129 -14.03 -9.95 14.41
CA ALA A 129 -13.96 -11.11 13.53
C ALA A 129 -13.71 -10.71 12.07
N ALA A 130 -14.40 -9.69 11.56
CA ALA A 130 -14.18 -9.17 10.21
C ALA A 130 -12.74 -8.68 9.99
N ALA A 131 -12.20 -7.92 10.96
CA ALA A 131 -10.81 -7.47 10.90
C ALA A 131 -9.81 -8.63 10.99
N GLY A 132 -10.08 -9.65 11.82
CA GLY A 132 -9.27 -10.86 11.92
C GLY A 132 -9.28 -11.69 10.63
N LEU A 133 -10.44 -11.80 9.96
CA LEU A 133 -10.55 -12.45 8.66
C LEU A 133 -9.73 -11.70 7.60
N HIS A 134 -9.84 -10.38 7.54
CA HIS A 134 -9.05 -9.56 6.62
C HIS A 134 -7.55 -9.66 6.89
N LEU A 135 -7.16 -9.63 8.17
CA LEU A 135 -5.77 -9.78 8.62
C LEU A 135 -5.15 -11.05 8.02
N LEU A 136 -5.86 -12.18 8.11
CA LEU A 136 -5.39 -13.50 7.68
C LEU A 136 -5.74 -13.85 6.22
N TYR A 137 -6.40 -12.94 5.48
CA TYR A 137 -6.89 -13.24 4.15
C TYR A 137 -5.71 -13.43 3.16
N PRO A 138 -5.53 -14.64 2.57
CA PRO A 138 -4.32 -14.97 1.83
C PRO A 138 -4.04 -14.04 0.65
N THR A 139 -5.07 -13.69 -0.12
CA THR A 139 -4.95 -12.79 -1.28
C THR A 139 -4.44 -11.41 -0.87
N PHE A 140 -4.90 -10.87 0.26
CA PHE A 140 -4.44 -9.56 0.69
C PHE A 140 -3.01 -9.63 1.23
N THR A 141 -2.62 -10.73 1.87
CA THR A 141 -1.22 -11.00 2.26
C THR A 141 -0.31 -11.17 1.05
N PHE A 142 -0.81 -11.76 -0.04
CA PHE A 142 -0.11 -11.79 -1.32
C PHE A 142 0.11 -10.37 -1.86
N PHE A 143 -0.93 -9.55 -1.88
CA PHE A 143 -0.80 -8.17 -2.37
C PHE A 143 0.17 -7.30 -1.57
N ALA A 144 0.40 -7.62 -0.29
CA ALA A 144 1.36 -6.88 0.53
C ALA A 144 2.80 -6.96 0.02
N HIS A 145 3.15 -8.01 -0.71
CA HIS A 145 4.46 -8.14 -1.33
C HIS A 145 4.40 -8.00 -2.86
N SER A 146 3.25 -7.96 -3.51
CA SER A 146 3.18 -7.57 -4.94
C SER A 146 3.45 -6.07 -5.12
N LEU A 147 3.76 -5.62 -6.33
CA LEU A 147 3.84 -4.18 -6.71
C LEU A 147 2.60 -3.70 -7.46
N TRP A 148 1.44 -4.32 -7.21
CA TRP A 148 0.18 -3.95 -7.85
C TRP A 148 -0.50 -2.76 -7.18
N ALA A 149 -1.46 -2.13 -7.86
CA ALA A 149 -2.14 -0.92 -7.40
C ALA A 149 -3.30 -1.18 -6.42
N GLU A 150 -3.73 -2.44 -6.34
CA GLU A 150 -4.87 -2.93 -5.59
C GLU A 150 -4.80 -2.56 -4.10
N PRO A 151 -3.66 -2.69 -3.39
CA PRO A 151 -3.50 -2.18 -2.03
C PRO A 151 -3.90 -0.72 -1.85
N LEU A 152 -3.44 0.16 -2.75
CA LEU A 152 -3.73 1.59 -2.68
C LEU A 152 -5.21 1.84 -2.99
N PHE A 153 -5.73 1.22 -4.04
CA PHE A 153 -7.14 1.33 -4.40
C PHE A 153 -8.06 0.90 -3.25
N VAL A 154 -7.82 -0.29 -2.66
CA VAL A 154 -8.61 -0.81 -1.55
C VAL A 154 -8.52 0.10 -0.33
N LEU A 155 -7.32 0.61 0.01
CA LEU A 155 -7.17 1.54 1.13
C LEU A 155 -8.01 2.81 0.94
N LEU A 156 -7.93 3.41 -0.26
CA LEU A 156 -8.69 4.62 -0.59
C LEU A 156 -10.20 4.36 -0.59
N LEU A 157 -10.63 3.22 -1.15
CA LEU A 157 -12.04 2.81 -1.17
C LEU A 157 -12.58 2.62 0.25
N LEU A 158 -11.85 1.91 1.12
CA LEU A 158 -12.25 1.71 2.51
C LEU A 158 -12.28 3.04 3.28
N GLY A 159 -11.30 3.91 3.05
CA GLY A 159 -11.28 5.25 3.64
C GLY A 159 -12.48 6.11 3.21
N ALA A 160 -12.83 6.07 1.93
CA ALA A 160 -14.00 6.77 1.40
C ALA A 160 -15.30 6.21 1.98
N ALA A 161 -15.46 4.88 2.01
CA ALA A 161 -16.62 4.21 2.58
C ALA A 161 -16.76 4.52 4.09
N GLU A 162 -15.65 4.56 4.82
CA GLU A 162 -15.66 4.88 6.25
C GLU A 162 -16.20 6.28 6.49
N ARG A 163 -15.89 7.23 5.59
CA ARG A 163 -16.36 8.62 5.69
C ARG A 163 -17.79 8.83 5.21
N ALA A 164 -18.28 7.98 4.31
CA ALA A 164 -19.63 8.10 3.75
C ALA A 164 -20.72 7.53 4.66
N LEU A 165 -20.40 6.54 5.48
CA LEU A 165 -21.30 5.99 6.50
C LEU A 165 -21.33 6.87 7.75
#